data_AF-A0A822D1B7-F1
#
_entry.id   AF-A0A822D1B7-F1
#
_cell.length_a   1.000
_cell.length_b   1.000
_cell.length_c   1.000
_cell.angle_alpha   90.00
_cell.angle_beta   90.00
_cell.angle_gamma   90.00
#
_symmetry.space_group_name_H-M   'P 1'
#
loop_
_entity.id
_entity.type
_entity.pdbx_description
1 polymer ?
#
loop_
_entity_poly.entity_id
_entity_poly.type
_entity_poly.pdbx_seq_one_letter_code
_entity_poly.pdbx_strand_id
1 'polypeptide(L)'
;KNDVLSFAPSDQVEVCEDELINLQGTIFGIDGDSIRILAKHETSKVEIAFKANELRKYFSIGNHVKVLNGRYEGETVGVVIRIEKERLHRLNMDGKVQVLPIQLVTKRKINRNAAAIDSQNNNLNVGDMSRQGQIKHLYRHFVFIFCHTLTENGGIFVLSSNPINTVPMSPLRITLPSPHTS
;
A
#
# COMPACT_ATOMS: atom_id res chain seq x y z
N LYS A 1 21.56 -15.59 15.88
CA LYS A 1 20.10 -15.37 15.75
C LYS A 1 19.90 -14.63 14.43
N ASN A 2 19.80 -15.35 13.32
CA ASN A 2 19.75 -14.76 11.98
C ASN A 2 18.30 -14.38 11.68
N ASP A 3 17.92 -13.17 12.09
CA ASP A 3 16.66 -12.52 11.74
C ASP A 3 16.67 -12.09 10.27
N VAL A 4 16.48 -13.03 9.34
CA VAL A 4 16.48 -12.72 7.88
C VAL A 4 15.12 -12.97 7.21
N LEU A 5 14.18 -13.68 7.84
CA LEU A 5 12.84 -13.88 7.29
C LEU A 5 11.79 -13.83 8.41
N SER A 6 11.44 -12.64 8.90
CA SER A 6 10.34 -12.52 9.87
C SER A 6 8.99 -12.60 9.15
N PHE A 7 8.55 -13.82 8.84
CA PHE A 7 7.19 -14.08 8.41
C PHE A 7 6.23 -14.00 9.59
N ALA A 8 5.06 -13.42 9.36
CA ALA A 8 3.99 -13.36 10.34
C ALA A 8 2.66 -13.80 9.71
N PRO A 9 1.71 -14.33 10.50
CA PRO A 9 0.34 -14.54 10.04
C PRO A 9 -0.22 -13.26 9.41
N SER A 10 -0.97 -13.42 8.31
CA SER A 10 -1.48 -12.34 7.45
C SER A 10 -0.47 -11.66 6.52
N ASP A 11 0.82 -11.99 6.57
CA ASP A 11 1.75 -11.53 5.52
C ASP A 11 1.34 -12.12 4.17
N GLN A 12 1.41 -11.29 3.13
CA GLN A 12 1.24 -11.76 1.75
C GLN A 12 2.58 -12.27 1.25
N VAL A 13 2.56 -13.42 0.59
CA VAL A 13 3.75 -14.09 0.08
C VAL A 13 3.53 -14.62 -1.32
N GLU A 14 4.63 -14.80 -2.02
CA GLU A 14 4.71 -15.52 -3.28
C GLU A 14 5.72 -16.66 -3.14
N VAL A 15 5.41 -17.78 -3.78
CA VAL A 15 6.34 -18.91 -3.91
C VAL A 15 7.40 -18.56 -4.95
N CYS A 16 8.66 -18.71 -4.59
CA CYS A 16 9.80 -18.31 -5.41
C CYS A 16 10.56 -19.48 -6.05
N GLU A 17 10.31 -20.70 -5.58
CA GLU A 17 11.02 -21.91 -6.01
C GLU A 17 10.01 -23.04 -6.33
N ASP A 18 10.51 -24.11 -6.95
CA ASP A 18 9.76 -25.35 -7.22
C ASP A 18 8.55 -25.22 -8.17
N GLU A 19 7.66 -26.22 -8.13
CA GLU A 19 6.55 -26.42 -9.09
C GLU A 19 5.44 -25.37 -8.96
N LEU A 20 5.34 -24.73 -7.80
CA LEU A 20 4.30 -23.75 -7.48
C LEU A 20 4.80 -22.30 -7.58
N ILE A 21 5.91 -22.05 -8.29
CA ILE A 21 6.46 -20.70 -8.47
C ILE A 21 5.41 -19.68 -8.96
N ASN A 22 5.46 -18.46 -8.41
CA ASN A 22 4.49 -17.38 -8.61
C ASN A 22 3.10 -17.62 -7.99
N LEU A 23 2.87 -18.74 -7.28
CA LEU A 23 1.68 -18.89 -6.46
C LEU A 23 1.68 -17.82 -5.37
N GLN A 24 0.64 -17.00 -5.35
CA GLN A 24 0.45 -15.97 -4.33
C GLN A 24 -0.52 -16.45 -3.27
N GLY A 25 -0.20 -16.15 -2.02
CA GLY A 25 -1.05 -16.49 -0.89
C GLY A 25 -0.88 -15.56 0.30
N THR A 26 -1.62 -15.86 1.34
CA THR A 26 -1.52 -15.20 2.64
C THR A 26 -1.14 -16.24 3.68
N ILE A 27 -0.15 -15.94 4.52
CA ILE A 27 0.26 -16.82 5.62
C ILE A 27 -0.90 -16.96 6.60
N PHE A 28 -1.33 -18.19 6.81
CA PHE A 28 -2.37 -18.55 7.77
C PHE A 28 -1.76 -18.97 9.11
N GLY A 29 -0.68 -19.74 9.08
CA GLY A 29 -0.03 -20.24 10.28
C GLY A 29 1.43 -20.60 10.05
N ILE A 30 2.20 -20.61 11.13
CA ILE A 30 3.62 -20.99 11.15
C ILE A 30 3.75 -22.03 12.27
N ASP A 31 4.22 -23.23 11.92
CA ASP A 31 4.42 -24.36 12.82
C ASP A 31 5.86 -24.86 12.66
N GLY A 32 6.72 -24.51 13.63
CA GLY A 32 8.15 -24.81 13.55
C GLY A 32 8.79 -24.18 12.31
N ASP A 33 9.26 -25.04 11.39
CA ASP A 33 9.89 -24.65 10.11
C ASP A 33 8.89 -24.61 8.93
N SER A 34 7.63 -25.01 9.17
CA SER A 34 6.58 -25.10 8.15
C SER A 34 5.67 -23.87 8.19
N ILE A 35 5.55 -23.19 7.05
CA ILE A 35 4.70 -22.02 6.85
C ILE A 35 3.51 -22.44 5.99
N ARG A 36 2.31 -22.34 6.53
CA ARG A 36 1.06 -22.64 5.82
C ARG A 36 0.46 -21.39 5.22
N ILE A 37 0.17 -21.42 3.92
CA ILE A 37 -0.45 -20.32 3.19
C ILE A 37 -1.82 -20.71 2.64
N LEU A 38 -2.70 -19.73 2.50
CA LEU A 38 -3.94 -19.83 1.75
C LEU A 38 -3.74 -19.16 0.37
N ALA A 39 -3.93 -19.93 -0.70
CA ALA A 39 -3.79 -19.42 -2.08
C ALA A 39 -4.86 -18.37 -2.40
N LYS A 40 -4.46 -17.31 -3.12
CA LYS A 40 -5.33 -16.15 -3.41
C LYS A 40 -6.36 -16.40 -4.52
N HIS A 41 -6.09 -17.33 -5.44
CA HIS A 41 -6.89 -17.54 -6.65
C HIS A 41 -7.76 -18.80 -6.63
N GLU A 42 -7.75 -19.56 -5.53
CA GLU A 42 -8.56 -20.76 -5.38
C GLU A 42 -9.90 -20.40 -4.73
N THR A 43 -11.02 -20.77 -5.37
CA THR A 43 -12.37 -20.66 -4.78
C THR A 43 -12.53 -21.52 -3.52
N SER A 44 -11.67 -22.52 -3.37
CA SER A 44 -11.56 -23.37 -2.19
C SER A 44 -10.40 -22.88 -1.32
N LYS A 45 -10.58 -22.87 0.01
CA LYS A 45 -9.49 -22.59 0.96
C LYS A 45 -8.53 -23.77 0.98
N VAL A 46 -7.59 -23.79 0.04
CA VAL A 46 -6.52 -24.80 0.01
C VAL A 46 -5.36 -24.28 0.84
N GLU A 47 -5.02 -25.04 1.89
CA GLU A 47 -3.83 -24.81 2.70
C GLU A 47 -2.65 -25.57 2.10
N ILE A 48 -1.56 -24.87 1.84
CA ILE A 48 -0.32 -25.45 1.30
C ILE A 48 0.82 -25.06 2.21
N ALA A 49 1.68 -26.03 2.54
CA ALA A 49 2.81 -25.85 3.43
C ALA A 49 4.11 -25.67 2.63
N PHE A 50 4.92 -24.70 3.05
CA PHE A 50 6.21 -24.36 2.46
C PHE A 50 7.24 -24.12 3.55
N LYS A 51 8.52 -24.24 3.23
CA LYS A 51 9.62 -23.74 4.05
C LYS A 51 9.85 -22.25 3.84
N ALA A 52 10.59 -21.64 4.75
CA ALA A 52 10.88 -20.20 4.68
C ALA A 52 11.66 -19.80 3.41
N ASN A 53 12.54 -20.66 2.88
CA ASN A 53 13.33 -20.37 1.68
C ASN A 53 12.50 -20.44 0.38
N GLU A 54 11.39 -21.18 0.37
CA GLU A 54 10.49 -21.30 -0.78
C GLU A 54 9.60 -20.06 -0.94
N LEU A 55 9.53 -19.20 0.08
CA LEU A 55 8.63 -18.06 0.15
C LEU A 55 9.38 -16.72 0.14
N ARG A 56 8.74 -15.71 -0.45
CA ARG A 56 9.11 -14.30 -0.30
C ARG A 56 7.89 -13.47 0.01
N LYS A 57 8.04 -12.43 0.83
CA LYS A 57 6.96 -11.45 1.04
C LYS A 57 6.63 -10.76 -0.28
N TYR A 58 5.35 -10.78 -0.63
CA TYR A 58 4.82 -10.18 -1.82
C TYR A 58 4.17 -8.83 -1.49
N PHE A 59 4.53 -7.81 -2.26
CA PHE A 59 3.97 -6.47 -2.17
C PHE A 59 3.46 -6.03 -3.53
N SER A 60 2.64 -4.99 -3.56
CA SER A 60 2.25 -4.32 -4.80
C SER A 60 2.44 -2.81 -4.65
N ILE A 61 2.62 -2.11 -5.77
CA ILE A 61 2.66 -0.65 -5.79
C ILE A 61 1.39 -0.10 -5.13
N GLY A 62 1.53 0.93 -4.31
CA GLY A 62 0.47 1.50 -3.49
C GLY A 62 0.25 0.78 -2.14
N ASN A 63 0.93 -0.34 -1.86
CA ASN A 63 0.85 -0.96 -0.54
C ASN A 63 1.48 -0.07 0.54
N HIS A 64 0.80 0.01 1.67
CA HIS A 64 1.31 0.69 2.85
C HIS A 64 2.21 -0.23 3.61
N VAL A 65 3.35 0.31 4.01
CA VAL A 65 4.40 -0.48 4.63
C VAL A 65 4.98 0.22 5.84
N LYS A 66 5.38 -0.60 6.81
CA LYS A 66 6.16 -0.18 7.98
C LYS A 66 7.47 -0.94 7.97
N VAL A 67 8.55 -0.26 8.34
CA VAL A 67 9.85 -0.89 8.58
C VAL A 67 9.84 -1.55 9.94
N LEU A 68 10.21 -2.82 9.99
CA LEU A 68 10.28 -3.61 11.21
C LEU A 68 11.57 -3.30 11.97
N ASN A 69 12.72 -3.39 11.31
CA ASN A 69 14.04 -3.30 11.93
C ASN A 69 15.00 -2.42 11.11
N GLY A 70 16.04 -1.90 11.76
CA GLY A 70 17.15 -1.19 11.11
C GLY A 70 17.05 0.33 11.20
N ARG A 71 17.75 1.05 10.31
CA ARG A 71 17.90 2.52 10.38
C ARG A 71 16.56 3.29 10.42
N TYR A 72 15.54 2.73 9.78
CA TYR A 72 14.22 3.35 9.65
C TYR A 72 13.17 2.67 10.54
N GLU A 73 13.59 1.83 11.48
CA GLU A 73 12.71 1.25 12.49
C GLU A 73 12.01 2.35 13.30
N GLY A 74 10.74 2.14 13.61
CA GLY A 74 9.92 3.13 14.32
C GLY A 74 9.45 4.30 13.47
N GLU A 75 9.94 4.46 12.23
CA GLU A 75 9.39 5.46 11.32
C GLU A 75 7.91 5.21 10.99
N THR A 76 7.26 6.29 10.61
CA THR A 76 5.88 6.30 10.13
C THR A 76 5.72 5.57 8.80
N VAL A 77 4.47 5.27 8.47
CA VAL A 77 4.09 4.50 7.29
C VAL A 77 4.59 5.17 6.02
N GLY A 78 5.11 4.38 5.08
CA GLY A 78 5.31 4.82 3.71
C GLY A 78 4.51 3.99 2.72
N VAL A 79 4.58 4.40 1.46
CA VAL A 79 3.90 3.72 0.35
C VAL A 79 4.92 3.13 -0.59
N VAL A 80 4.70 1.88 -0.99
CA VAL A 80 5.52 1.20 -2.01
C VAL A 80 5.26 1.85 -3.36
N ILE A 81 6.30 2.40 -3.98
CA ILE A 81 6.22 3.07 -5.29
C ILE A 81 6.88 2.26 -6.40
N ARG A 82 7.78 1.34 -6.04
CA ARG A 82 8.46 0.41 -6.95
C ARG A 82 8.88 -0.84 -6.21
N ILE A 83 8.86 -1.97 -6.90
CA ILE A 83 9.31 -3.26 -6.39
C ILE A 83 10.36 -3.80 -7.36
N GLU A 84 11.45 -4.29 -6.79
CA GLU A 84 12.51 -5.04 -7.46
C GLU A 84 12.59 -6.43 -6.84
N LYS A 85 13.51 -7.29 -7.30
CA LYS A 85 13.58 -8.69 -6.88
C LYS A 85 13.72 -8.88 -5.36
N GLU A 86 14.57 -8.09 -4.70
CA GLU A 86 14.87 -8.23 -3.26
C GLU A 86 14.65 -6.94 -2.46
N ARG A 87 14.33 -5.86 -3.17
CA ARG A 87 14.21 -4.52 -2.61
C ARG A 87 12.92 -3.87 -3.06
N LEU A 88 12.39 -3.00 -2.21
CA LEU A 88 11.29 -2.11 -2.56
C LEU A 88 11.71 -0.66 -2.33
N HIS A 89 11.12 0.23 -3.12
CA HIS A 89 11.26 1.66 -2.94
C HIS A 89 10.00 2.15 -2.22
N ARG A 90 10.20 2.72 -1.05
CA ARG A 90 9.17 3.31 -0.19
C ARG A 90 9.24 4.83 -0.32
N LEU A 91 8.13 5.47 -0.65
CA LEU A 91 7.96 6.90 -0.46
C LEU A 91 7.52 7.16 0.98
N ASN A 92 8.32 7.91 1.74
CA ASN A 92 8.00 8.30 3.11
C ASN A 92 7.14 9.58 3.16
N MET A 93 6.74 9.99 4.36
CA MET A 93 5.89 11.17 4.54
C MET A 93 6.59 12.49 4.21
N ASP A 94 7.92 12.52 4.24
CA ASP A 94 8.73 13.70 3.88
C ASP A 94 8.92 13.82 2.35
N GLY A 95 8.27 12.96 1.56
CA GLY A 95 8.44 12.91 0.10
C GLY A 95 9.79 12.30 -0.33
N LYS A 96 10.52 11.66 0.57
CA LYS A 96 11.81 11.01 0.25
C LYS A 96 11.60 9.54 -0.09
N VAL A 97 12.29 9.10 -1.14
CA VAL A 97 12.35 7.69 -1.52
C VAL A 97 13.43 6.98 -0.72
N GLN A 98 13.05 5.89 -0.05
CA GLN A 98 13.94 5.01 0.68
C GLN A 98 13.92 3.62 0.05
N VAL A 99 15.09 3.06 -0.23
CA VAL A 99 15.24 1.70 -0.76
C VAL A 99 15.46 0.74 0.39
N LEU A 100 14.61 -0.27 0.51
CA LEU A 100 14.57 -1.19 1.65
C LEU A 100 14.58 -2.65 1.18
N PRO A 101 15.31 -3.55 1.85
CA PRO A 101 15.12 -4.99 1.67
C PRO A 101 13.68 -5.38 2.01
N ILE A 102 13.06 -6.21 1.16
CA ILE A 102 11.67 -6.67 1.33
C ILE A 102 11.45 -7.33 2.70
N GLN A 103 12.45 -8.03 3.21
CA GLN A 103 12.42 -8.76 4.48
C GLN A 103 12.26 -7.85 5.71
N LEU A 104 12.72 -6.59 5.63
CA LEU A 104 12.63 -5.62 6.73
C LEU A 104 11.28 -4.90 6.78
N VAL A 105 10.35 -5.28 5.94
CA VAL A 105 9.12 -4.55 5.71
C VAL A 105 7.90 -5.44 5.99
N THR A 106 6.88 -4.85 6.60
CA THR A 106 5.56 -5.49 6.74
C THR A 106 4.47 -4.60 6.16
N LYS A 107 3.43 -5.25 5.62
CA LYS A 107 2.26 -4.55 5.10
C LYS A 107 1.44 -4.00 6.25
N ARG A 108 1.07 -2.73 6.16
CA ARG A 108 0.18 -2.09 7.13
C ARG A 108 -1.21 -1.96 6.54
N LYS A 109 -2.22 -2.44 7.28
CA LYS A 109 -3.62 -2.21 6.92
C LYS A 109 -3.95 -0.73 7.05
N ILE A 110 -4.52 -0.17 5.98
CA ILE A 110 -4.97 1.22 5.93
C ILE A 110 -6.27 1.34 6.70
N ASN A 111 -6.42 2.40 7.49
CA ASN A 111 -7.72 2.82 7.97
C ASN A 111 -8.46 3.57 6.86
N ARG A 112 -9.47 2.94 6.25
CA ARG A 112 -10.28 3.55 5.18
C ARG A 112 -11.20 4.65 5.69
N ASN A 113 -11.46 4.68 7.00
CA ASN A 113 -12.25 5.70 7.68
C ASN A 113 -11.40 6.91 8.10
N ALA A 114 -10.12 6.96 7.71
CA ALA A 114 -9.30 8.14 7.95
C ALA A 114 -9.89 9.33 7.17
N ALA A 115 -10.03 10.45 7.88
CA ALA A 115 -10.47 11.72 7.34
C ALA A 115 -9.43 12.80 7.67
N ALA A 116 -9.28 13.76 6.77
CA ALA A 116 -8.48 14.96 6.97
C ALA A 116 -9.30 16.18 6.56
N ILE A 117 -8.79 17.37 6.87
CA ILE A 117 -9.44 18.63 6.51
C ILE A 117 -8.48 19.48 5.68
N ASP A 118 -8.99 20.09 4.63
CA ASP A 118 -8.24 20.96 3.73
C ASP A 118 -8.20 22.43 4.22
N SER A 119 -7.54 23.30 3.46
CA SER A 119 -7.46 24.76 3.69
C SER A 119 -8.79 25.51 3.68
N GLN A 120 -9.80 24.92 3.09
CA GLN A 120 -11.14 25.48 2.95
C GLN A 120 -12.12 24.83 3.92
N ASN A 121 -11.61 24.06 4.90
CA ASN A 121 -12.39 23.34 5.88
C ASN A 121 -13.28 22.22 5.28
N ASN A 122 -12.91 21.71 4.10
CA ASN A 122 -13.56 20.55 3.49
C ASN A 122 -12.99 19.26 4.06
N ASN A 123 -13.86 18.27 4.28
CA ASN A 123 -13.45 16.92 4.63
C ASN A 123 -12.87 16.21 3.41
N LEU A 124 -11.70 15.63 3.60
CA LEU A 124 -11.02 14.75 2.66
C LEU A 124 -11.12 13.32 3.17
N ASN A 125 -11.59 12.42 2.31
CA ASN A 125 -11.67 11.00 2.60
C ASN A 125 -10.79 10.19 1.65
N VAL A 126 -10.42 8.98 2.09
CA VAL A 126 -9.73 8.02 1.23
C VAL A 126 -10.66 7.60 0.08
N GLY A 127 -10.20 7.78 -1.15
CA GLY A 127 -10.96 7.48 -2.37
C GLY A 127 -11.39 8.73 -3.15
N ASP A 128 -11.43 9.89 -2.51
CA ASP A 128 -11.88 11.14 -3.12
C ASP A 128 -10.95 11.62 -4.23
N MET A 129 -11.51 12.31 -5.22
CA MET A 129 -10.77 12.94 -6.32
C MET A 129 -10.44 14.40 -5.96
N SER A 130 -9.17 14.67 -5.73
CA SER A 130 -8.63 16.04 -5.66
C SER A 130 -8.18 16.51 -7.05
N ARG A 131 -7.92 17.81 -7.21
CA ARG A 131 -7.30 18.32 -8.45
C ARG A 131 -5.97 17.64 -8.79
N GLN A 132 -5.20 17.24 -7.78
CA GLN A 132 -3.91 16.60 -8.00
C GLN A 132 -4.01 15.08 -8.24
N GLY A 133 -5.21 14.48 -8.14
CA GLY A 133 -5.43 13.06 -8.34
C GLY A 133 -6.28 12.41 -7.24
N GLN A 134 -6.31 11.08 -7.23
CA GLN A 134 -7.10 10.32 -6.25
C GLN A 134 -6.38 10.21 -4.92
N ILE A 135 -7.06 10.54 -3.82
CA ILE A 135 -6.56 10.34 -2.46
C ILE A 135 -6.53 8.84 -2.17
N LYS A 136 -5.33 8.27 -2.06
CA LYS A 136 -5.14 6.85 -1.71
C LYS A 136 -4.98 6.64 -0.21
N HIS A 137 -4.45 7.63 0.50
CA HIS A 137 -4.24 7.51 1.93
C HIS A 137 -4.20 8.85 2.65
N LEU A 138 -4.68 8.81 3.89
CA LEU A 138 -4.62 9.89 4.85
C LEU A 138 -3.94 9.37 6.11
N TYR A 139 -2.92 10.09 6.54
CA TYR A 139 -2.23 9.82 7.81
C TYR A 139 -1.86 11.12 8.48
N ARG A 140 -2.51 11.43 9.61
CA ARG A 140 -2.36 12.73 10.29
C ARG A 140 -2.62 13.86 9.29
N HIS A 141 -1.66 14.75 9.03
CA HIS A 141 -1.75 15.85 8.07
C HIS A 141 -1.08 15.54 6.71
N PHE A 142 -0.74 14.27 6.46
CA PHE A 142 -0.14 13.82 5.20
C PHE A 142 -1.19 13.13 4.32
N VAL A 143 -1.19 13.49 3.04
CA VAL A 143 -2.08 12.93 2.03
C VAL A 143 -1.24 12.28 0.94
N PHE A 144 -1.44 10.98 0.69
CA PHE A 144 -0.84 10.30 -0.45
C PHE A 144 -1.85 10.32 -1.59
N ILE A 145 -1.43 10.88 -2.71
CA ILE A 145 -2.26 11.07 -3.90
C ILE A 145 -1.67 10.26 -5.03
N PHE A 146 -2.55 9.61 -5.79
CA PHE A 146 -2.21 8.95 -7.03
C PHE A 146 -2.71 9.77 -8.21
N CYS A 147 -1.77 10.18 -9.06
CA CYS A 147 -2.03 10.89 -10.29
C CYS A 147 -1.66 10.01 -11.48
N HIS A 148 -2.65 9.72 -12.34
CA HIS A 148 -2.45 8.89 -13.53
C HIS A 148 -1.54 9.52 -14.58
N THR A 149 -1.40 10.85 -14.60
CA THR A 149 -0.57 11.57 -15.57
C THR A 149 0.89 11.68 -15.12
N LEU A 150 1.18 11.41 -13.84
CA LEU A 150 2.53 11.41 -13.31
C LEU A 150 3.15 10.02 -13.51
N THR A 151 4.28 9.96 -14.21
CA THR A 151 5.04 8.71 -14.42
C THR A 151 6.08 8.46 -13.32
N GLU A 152 6.47 9.52 -12.59
CA GLU A 152 7.40 9.43 -11.47
C GLU A 152 6.79 8.63 -10.30
N ASN A 153 7.60 7.82 -9.62
CA ASN A 153 7.22 7.10 -8.40
C ASN A 153 5.92 6.27 -8.54
N GLY A 154 5.65 5.76 -9.74
CA GLY A 154 4.41 5.03 -10.04
C GLY A 154 3.16 5.88 -9.90
N GLY A 155 3.26 7.19 -10.13
CA GLY A 155 2.17 8.18 -10.04
C GLY A 155 1.80 8.60 -8.63
N ILE A 156 2.55 8.16 -7.60
CA ILE A 156 2.24 8.45 -6.19
C ILE A 156 3.16 9.55 -5.67
N PHE A 157 2.57 10.56 -5.04
CA PHE A 157 3.30 11.60 -4.30
C PHE A 157 2.58 11.93 -2.99
N VAL A 158 3.29 12.63 -2.10
CA VAL A 158 2.79 13.05 -0.78
C VAL A 158 2.60 14.55 -0.75
N LEU A 159 1.47 15.00 -0.22
CA LEU A 159 1.27 16.36 0.20
C LEU A 159 1.31 16.42 1.73
N SER A 160 2.08 17.38 2.24
CA SER A 160 2.11 17.76 3.65
C SER A 160 1.96 19.26 3.74
N SER A 161 0.90 19.73 4.38
CA SER A 161 0.89 21.04 5.03
C SER A 161 -0.48 21.32 5.62
N ASN A 162 -0.43 21.94 6.79
CA ASN A 162 -1.51 22.74 7.32
C ASN A 162 -1.71 24.00 6.47
N PRO A 163 -2.93 24.34 6.05
CA PRO A 163 -4.00 23.42 5.70
C PRO A 163 -3.89 22.97 4.24
N ILE A 164 -4.38 21.75 3.96
CA ILE A 164 -4.05 21.01 2.75
C ILE A 164 -4.64 21.77 1.55
N ASN A 165 -3.81 22.15 0.58
CA ASN A 165 -4.27 22.84 -0.63
C ASN A 165 -4.77 21.83 -1.67
N THR A 166 -5.63 20.90 -1.25
CA THR A 166 -6.29 19.91 -2.10
C THR A 166 -7.69 20.40 -2.36
N VAL A 167 -7.85 21.25 -3.37
CA VAL A 167 -9.18 21.61 -3.84
C VAL A 167 -9.86 20.32 -4.33
N PRO A 168 -10.98 19.89 -3.72
CA PRO A 168 -11.72 18.74 -4.21
C PRO A 168 -12.25 19.07 -5.61
N MET A 169 -12.16 18.13 -6.55
CA MET A 169 -13.08 18.18 -7.67
C MET A 169 -14.43 17.79 -7.11
N SER A 170 -15.35 18.75 -7.01
CA SER A 170 -16.77 18.42 -6.96
C SER A 170 -17.03 17.38 -8.05
N PRO A 171 -17.76 16.28 -7.77
CA PRO A 171 -18.21 15.44 -8.87
C PRO A 171 -18.92 16.39 -9.84
N LEU A 172 -18.50 16.36 -11.11
CA LEU A 172 -19.21 17.06 -12.18
C LEU A 172 -20.68 16.64 -12.05
N ARG A 173 -21.49 17.49 -11.42
CA ARG A 173 -22.94 17.46 -11.60
C ARG A 173 -23.08 17.81 -13.07
N ILE A 174 -23.31 16.78 -13.89
CA ILE A 174 -23.92 16.97 -15.18
C ILE A 174 -25.31 17.51 -14.85
N THR A 175 -25.43 18.83 -14.74
CA THR A 175 -26.73 19.48 -14.80
C THR A 175 -27.18 19.27 -16.24
N LEU A 176 -28.00 18.25 -16.46
CA LEU A 176 -28.76 18.15 -17.70
C LEU A 176 -29.48 19.48 -17.88
N PRO A 177 -29.40 20.13 -19.04
CA PRO A 177 -30.15 21.36 -19.28
C PRO A 177 -31.63 21.05 -19.06
N SER A 178 -32.27 21.85 -18.21
CA SER A 178 -33.72 21.83 -18.00
C SER A 178 -34.39 21.88 -19.37
N PRO A 179 -35.38 21.02 -19.68
CA PRO A 179 -36.15 21.19 -20.89
C PRO A 179 -36.87 22.53 -20.79
N HIS A 180 -36.49 23.46 -21.68
CA HIS A 180 -37.25 24.69 -21.88
C HIS A 180 -38.68 24.29 -22.24
N THR A 181 -39.61 24.70 -21.39
CA THR A 181 -41.04 24.70 -21.66
C THR A 181 -41.29 25.47 -22.95
N SER A 182 -42.00 24.85 -23.89
CA SER A 182 -42.83 25.55 -24.88
C SER A 182 -44.28 25.17 -24.60
#